data_AF-A0A954JJ90-F1
#
_entry.id   AF-A0A954JJ90-F1
#
_cell.length_a   1.000
_cell.length_b   1.000
_cell.length_c   1.000
_cell.angle_alpha   90.00
_cell.angle_beta   90.00
_cell.angle_gamma   90.00
#
_symmetry.space_group_name_H-M   'P 1'
#
loop_
_entity.id
_entity.type
_entity.pdbx_description
1 polymer ?
#
loop_
_entity_poly.entity_id
_entity_poly.type
_entity_poly.pdbx_seq_one_letter_code
_entity_poly.pdbx_strand_id
1 'polypeptide(L)'
;MVSRLSLGMCGIAVLALAVFLPSSGETSAEPSVRSQSLDVKPTEPDKFVGSQSCSSTSCHGSLSGLRDPKQIRFDEYHVWLSDPHARAYETLFAERSRHIFQNLGLLKDGGNVIPEQQDTFASTWRKCQACHDTPRSIEHPTTVFLNEGVGCEACHGPASRWLHRHYRSQWKSLSHQEKAEFGLINTADSQFAASRCGECHVGGPGREVGHDLIAAGHPALRFEWTWYRRRMPRHWRQAEADAALKTDPRGDWLTGQIAGLEATLDLMTTRFENAQSSDSPFDLADYSCFACHHDLESSTWRVDQELRTDRGTGNVLVPWSPWTASLLVELARRDNSDKAIAFAKSYDQLAALMESGLFLEDRSDEIATAIRGCKERLHAWSRQIQTNSSGVATRWLHALGRGQESKDVSISWNLATQLFLALASPYRDAPEDAPEELTQLRDLLSFPSKSDAIYESPFEFGKARNESPSRQEQAWSLIRNVAKWDRMTPSDWAEENSNSKNRD
;
A
#
# COMPACT_ATOMS: atom_id res chain seq x y z
N MET A 1 9.44 97.12 -44.85
CA MET A 1 10.32 96.85 -43.69
C MET A 1 10.65 95.35 -43.74
N VAL A 2 11.85 94.90 -44.12
CA VAL A 2 13.10 94.90 -43.31
C VAL A 2 12.83 94.16 -41.98
N SER A 3 13.39 93.01 -41.59
CA SER A 3 14.45 92.08 -42.08
C SER A 3 14.27 90.69 -41.38
N ARG A 4 14.99 89.57 -41.61
CA ARG A 4 16.21 89.23 -42.39
C ARG A 4 16.28 87.71 -42.78
N LEU A 5 17.38 87.37 -43.46
CA LEU A 5 18.05 86.07 -43.75
C LEU A 5 18.36 85.18 -42.50
N SER A 6 18.78 83.89 -42.57
CA SER A 6 19.36 83.04 -43.65
C SER A 6 19.35 81.51 -43.34
N LEU A 7 19.51 80.69 -44.41
CA LEU A 7 20.11 79.33 -44.59
C LEU A 7 20.62 78.56 -43.33
N GLY A 8 20.61 77.22 -43.20
CA GLY A 8 20.46 76.04 -44.08
C GLY A 8 20.46 74.78 -43.17
N MET A 9 20.49 73.50 -43.59
CA MET A 9 20.93 72.82 -44.81
C MET A 9 20.21 71.43 -44.94
N CYS A 10 20.35 70.75 -46.08
CA CYS A 10 19.63 69.50 -46.43
C CYS A 10 19.97 68.25 -45.59
N GLY A 11 19.03 67.30 -45.50
CA GLY A 11 19.17 66.07 -44.70
C GLY A 11 18.34 64.84 -45.10
N ILE A 12 18.02 64.66 -46.39
CA ILE A 12 17.53 63.41 -47.03
C ILE A 12 16.15 62.88 -46.59
N ALA A 13 15.30 62.59 -47.58
CA ALA A 13 13.96 62.03 -47.41
C ALA A 13 13.90 60.53 -47.78
N VAL A 14 13.02 59.78 -47.12
CA VAL A 14 12.31 58.63 -47.72
C VAL A 14 10.85 58.71 -47.31
N LEU A 15 9.97 59.03 -48.27
CA LEU A 15 8.53 59.09 -48.09
C LEU A 15 7.94 57.92 -48.90
N ALA A 16 7.68 56.80 -48.23
CA ALA A 16 7.09 55.62 -48.85
C ALA A 16 5.57 55.73 -48.85
N LEU A 17 4.98 55.80 -50.04
CA LEU A 17 3.53 55.91 -50.24
C LEU A 17 2.81 54.63 -49.82
N ALA A 18 1.66 54.76 -49.16
CA ALA A 18 0.81 53.63 -48.81
C ALA A 18 0.13 53.04 -50.06
N VAL A 19 0.17 51.71 -50.19
CA VAL A 19 -0.66 50.94 -51.12
C VAL A 19 -1.61 50.09 -50.30
N PHE A 20 -2.92 50.37 -50.40
CA PHE A 20 -3.96 49.54 -49.82
C PHE A 20 -4.23 48.32 -50.71
N LEU A 21 -4.20 47.12 -50.12
CA LEU A 21 -4.77 45.90 -50.68
C LEU A 21 -5.65 45.25 -49.60
N PRO A 22 -6.92 44.91 -49.87
CA PRO A 22 -7.80 44.28 -48.89
C PRO A 22 -7.60 42.76 -48.89
N SER A 23 -7.56 42.14 -47.71
CA SER A 23 -7.72 40.69 -47.59
C SER A 23 -8.36 40.28 -46.27
N SER A 24 -9.58 39.76 -46.39
CA SER A 24 -10.04 38.52 -45.75
C SER A 24 -9.96 38.36 -44.23
N GLY A 25 -11.13 38.46 -43.60
CA GLY A 25 -11.63 37.45 -42.64
C GLY A 25 -10.90 37.32 -41.31
N GLU A 26 -11.45 37.96 -40.27
CA GLU A 26 -11.06 37.75 -38.88
C GLU A 26 -11.36 36.31 -38.44
N THR A 27 -10.33 35.46 -38.35
CA THR A 27 -10.35 34.33 -37.41
C THR A 27 -10.08 34.87 -36.01
N SER A 28 -11.04 34.72 -35.11
CA SER A 28 -10.91 35.11 -33.70
C SER A 28 -9.76 34.36 -33.02
N ALA A 29 -8.62 35.02 -32.87
CA ALA A 29 -7.52 34.53 -32.03
C ALA A 29 -7.89 34.73 -30.55
N GLU A 30 -7.70 33.67 -29.76
CA GLU A 30 -7.91 33.73 -28.30
C GLU A 30 -6.93 34.74 -27.65
N PRO A 31 -7.36 35.46 -26.60
CA PRO A 31 -6.48 36.39 -25.90
C PRO A 31 -5.36 35.61 -25.20
N SER A 32 -4.11 35.97 -25.49
CA SER A 32 -2.93 35.33 -24.90
C SER A 32 -2.96 35.45 -23.38
N VAL A 33 -2.86 34.31 -22.70
CA VAL A 33 -2.72 34.25 -21.24
C VAL A 33 -1.37 34.87 -20.87
N ARG A 34 -1.41 36.12 -20.42
CA ARG A 34 -0.26 36.79 -19.83
C ARG A 34 0.09 36.07 -18.53
N SER A 35 1.32 35.59 -18.44
CA SER A 35 1.87 35.01 -17.22
C SER A 35 1.75 35.99 -16.04
N GLN A 36 0.96 35.61 -15.04
CA GLN A 36 1.26 35.93 -13.66
C GLN A 36 1.84 34.68 -13.04
N SER A 37 3.13 34.74 -12.73
CA SER A 37 3.81 33.66 -12.03
C SER A 37 3.22 33.52 -10.64
N LEU A 38 2.67 32.33 -10.35
CA LEU A 38 2.56 31.84 -8.99
C LEU A 38 3.92 31.27 -8.54
N ASP A 39 5.00 32.04 -8.78
CA ASP A 39 6.32 31.82 -8.19
C ASP A 39 6.31 32.25 -6.73
N VAL A 40 5.47 31.58 -5.94
CA VAL A 40 5.71 31.41 -4.51
C VAL A 40 6.17 29.97 -4.34
N LYS A 41 7.47 29.74 -4.57
CA LYS A 41 8.15 28.61 -3.92
C LYS A 41 7.77 28.66 -2.44
N PRO A 42 7.27 27.56 -1.84
CA PRO A 42 6.89 27.57 -0.43
C PRO A 42 8.10 27.96 0.41
N THR A 43 8.02 29.11 1.08
CA THR A 43 9.10 29.61 1.96
C THR A 43 9.11 28.91 3.32
N GLU A 44 7.99 28.26 3.66
CA GLU A 44 7.80 27.51 4.89
C GLU A 44 7.74 26.01 4.57
N PRO A 45 8.41 25.14 5.36
CA PRO A 45 8.27 23.69 5.21
C PRO A 45 6.86 23.26 5.58
N ASP A 46 6.44 22.10 5.07
CA ASP A 46 5.18 21.47 5.44
C ASP A 46 5.19 21.13 6.94
N LYS A 47 4.08 21.43 7.62
CA LYS A 47 3.97 21.30 9.09
C LYS A 47 2.69 20.56 9.46
N PHE A 48 2.84 19.59 10.36
CA PHE A 48 1.72 18.91 11.02
C PHE A 48 1.11 19.83 12.09
N VAL A 49 -0.22 19.91 12.13
CA VAL A 49 -1.01 20.82 12.99
C VAL A 49 -2.00 20.10 13.92
N GLY A 50 -2.11 18.76 13.83
CA GLY A 50 -2.90 17.89 14.69
C GLY A 50 -4.36 17.76 14.27
N SER A 51 -4.95 16.60 14.54
CA SER A 51 -6.32 16.21 14.16
C SER A 51 -7.39 17.10 14.81
N GLN A 52 -7.07 17.67 15.98
CA GLN A 52 -7.88 18.72 16.62
C GLN A 52 -8.18 19.90 15.69
N SER A 53 -7.27 20.26 14.78
CA SER A 53 -7.49 21.36 13.82
C SER A 53 -8.63 21.09 12.83
N CYS A 54 -8.97 19.81 12.60
CA CYS A 54 -10.11 19.37 11.78
C CYS A 54 -11.43 19.28 12.57
N SER A 55 -11.36 19.16 13.90
CA SER A 55 -12.44 18.68 14.78
C SER A 55 -13.59 19.65 15.07
N SER A 56 -13.60 20.86 14.51
CA SER A 56 -14.68 21.82 14.80
C SER A 56 -16.04 21.31 14.28
N THR A 57 -17.13 21.69 14.96
CA THR A 57 -18.50 21.29 14.59
C THR A 57 -18.93 21.78 13.20
N SER A 58 -18.30 22.86 12.69
CA SER A 58 -18.47 23.37 11.33
C SER A 58 -17.57 22.69 10.29
N CYS A 59 -16.66 21.81 10.72
CA CYS A 59 -15.73 21.04 9.89
C CYS A 59 -16.01 19.54 10.11
N HIS A 60 -15.02 18.75 10.52
CA HIS A 60 -15.12 17.29 10.58
C HIS A 60 -15.57 16.74 11.96
N GLY A 61 -15.97 17.61 12.89
CA GLY A 61 -16.49 17.23 14.21
C GLY A 61 -17.95 17.63 14.45
N SER A 62 -18.80 17.52 13.43
CA SER A 62 -20.26 17.58 13.60
C SER A 62 -20.75 16.43 14.47
N LEU A 63 -21.69 16.72 15.38
CA LEU A 63 -22.34 15.72 16.25
C LEU A 63 -23.58 15.07 15.61
N SER A 64 -24.07 15.59 14.49
CA SER A 64 -25.30 15.10 13.83
C SER A 64 -25.04 14.49 12.45
N GLY A 65 -23.83 14.70 11.90
CA GLY A 65 -23.55 14.55 10.48
C GLY A 65 -24.44 15.44 9.60
N LEU A 66 -24.18 15.49 8.30
CA LEU A 66 -25.21 15.94 7.35
C LEU A 66 -26.06 14.75 6.86
N ARG A 67 -27.32 15.02 6.52
CA ARG A 67 -28.25 13.99 6.03
C ARG A 67 -28.14 13.74 4.52
N ASP A 68 -27.51 14.63 3.77
CA ASP A 68 -27.30 14.44 2.32
C ASP A 68 -26.20 13.39 2.08
N PRO A 69 -26.51 12.24 1.47
CA PRO A 69 -25.52 11.20 1.18
C PRO A 69 -24.53 11.58 0.08
N LYS A 70 -24.74 12.72 -0.62
CA LYS A 70 -23.85 13.23 -1.68
C LYS A 70 -22.80 14.22 -1.19
N GLN A 71 -22.70 14.42 0.12
CA GLN A 71 -21.72 15.29 0.75
C GLN A 71 -20.82 14.47 1.67
N ILE A 72 -19.64 15.01 2.01
CA ILE A 72 -18.79 14.48 3.08
C ILE A 72 -19.60 14.28 4.37
N ARG A 73 -19.08 13.49 5.30
CA ARG A 73 -19.85 13.11 6.49
C ARG A 73 -20.02 14.26 7.47
N PHE A 74 -18.99 15.11 7.59
CA PHE A 74 -18.79 16.14 8.61
C PHE A 74 -18.60 15.60 10.04
N ASP A 75 -18.66 14.28 10.27
CA ASP A 75 -18.47 13.62 11.57
C ASP A 75 -17.17 12.79 11.63
N GLU A 76 -16.28 12.93 10.64
CA GLU A 76 -15.12 12.05 10.44
C GLU A 76 -14.19 11.98 11.66
N TYR A 77 -14.05 13.08 12.41
CA TYR A 77 -13.29 13.13 13.66
C TYR A 77 -13.88 12.21 14.74
N HIS A 78 -15.21 12.14 14.87
CA HIS A 78 -15.88 11.25 15.82
C HIS A 78 -15.78 9.77 15.41
N VAL A 79 -15.76 9.51 14.10
CA VAL A 79 -15.51 8.16 13.56
C VAL A 79 -14.07 7.73 13.85
N TRP A 80 -13.09 8.63 13.66
CA TRP A 80 -11.68 8.40 13.96
C TRP A 80 -11.41 8.10 15.44
N LEU A 81 -12.12 8.71 16.40
CA LEU A 81 -12.02 8.35 17.83
C LEU A 81 -12.36 6.88 18.15
N SER A 82 -13.02 6.17 17.21
CA SER A 82 -13.32 4.73 17.28
C SER A 82 -12.40 3.87 16.40
N ASP A 83 -11.51 4.49 15.62
CA ASP A 83 -10.51 3.81 14.80
C ASP A 83 -9.30 3.38 15.68
N PRO A 84 -8.80 2.13 15.57
CA PRO A 84 -7.55 1.71 16.21
C PRO A 84 -6.36 2.67 16.02
N HIS A 85 -6.30 3.38 14.89
CA HIS A 85 -5.28 4.39 14.59
C HIS A 85 -5.21 5.50 15.68
N ALA A 86 -6.34 5.96 16.21
CA ALA A 86 -6.39 6.97 17.28
C ALA A 86 -5.82 6.47 18.63
N ARG A 87 -5.61 5.16 18.79
CA ARG A 87 -5.00 4.53 19.98
C ARG A 87 -3.62 3.93 19.70
N ALA A 88 -3.06 4.18 18.51
CA ALA A 88 -1.78 3.60 18.12
C ALA A 88 -0.65 3.98 19.10
N TYR A 89 -0.65 5.22 19.60
CA TYR A 89 0.35 5.66 20.59
C TYR A 89 0.20 4.94 21.94
N GLU A 90 -1.03 4.69 22.40
CA GLU A 90 -1.29 3.99 23.66
C GLU A 90 -0.74 2.55 23.63
N THR A 91 -0.77 1.91 22.45
CA THR A 91 -0.18 0.57 22.22
C THR A 91 1.30 0.53 22.58
N LEU A 92 2.07 1.63 22.45
CA LEU A 92 3.49 1.67 22.84
C LEU A 92 3.71 1.43 24.36
N PHE A 93 2.66 1.57 25.17
CA PHE A 93 2.67 1.35 26.62
C PHE A 93 1.91 0.09 27.05
N ALA A 94 1.54 -0.78 26.11
CA ALA A 94 0.98 -2.09 26.39
C ALA A 94 2.02 -3.05 27.01
N GLU A 95 1.57 -4.13 27.63
CA GLU A 95 2.43 -5.17 28.20
C GLU A 95 3.36 -5.79 27.14
N ARG A 96 2.80 -6.18 25.98
CA ARG A 96 3.56 -6.68 24.82
C ARG A 96 4.69 -5.73 24.41
N SER A 97 4.42 -4.42 24.39
CA SER A 97 5.42 -3.41 24.02
C SER A 97 6.56 -3.32 25.04
N ARG A 98 6.28 -3.46 26.34
CA ARG A 98 7.34 -3.59 27.36
C ARG A 98 8.17 -4.86 27.15
N HIS A 99 7.51 -5.99 26.85
CA HIS A 99 8.21 -7.25 26.57
C HIS A 99 9.10 -7.15 25.31
N ILE A 100 8.67 -6.45 24.25
CA ILE A 100 9.51 -6.18 23.07
C ILE A 100 10.82 -5.48 23.48
N PHE A 101 10.75 -4.37 24.22
CA PHE A 101 11.96 -3.67 24.66
C PHE A 101 12.81 -4.47 25.67
N GLN A 102 12.23 -5.39 26.43
CA GLN A 102 12.99 -6.32 27.29
C GLN A 102 13.70 -7.41 26.47
N ASN A 103 13.02 -8.02 25.50
CA ASN A 103 13.56 -9.06 24.62
C ASN A 103 14.68 -8.53 23.72
N LEU A 104 14.62 -7.24 23.32
CA LEU A 104 15.71 -6.53 22.64
C LEU A 104 16.89 -6.16 23.57
N GLY A 105 16.83 -6.48 24.86
CA GLY A 105 17.87 -6.13 25.83
C GLY A 105 17.99 -4.62 26.11
N LEU A 106 16.92 -3.84 25.94
CA LEU A 106 16.91 -2.39 26.13
C LEU A 106 16.35 -1.96 27.50
N LEU A 107 15.52 -2.81 28.13
CA LEU A 107 14.99 -2.62 29.48
C LEU A 107 15.47 -3.72 30.44
N LYS A 108 15.64 -3.36 31.71
CA LYS A 108 15.83 -4.31 32.82
C LYS A 108 14.49 -4.91 33.27
N ASP A 109 14.57 -5.97 34.06
CA ASP A 109 13.46 -6.41 34.91
C ASP A 109 12.94 -5.22 35.74
N GLY A 110 11.63 -4.97 35.67
CA GLY A 110 11.00 -3.76 36.24
C GLY A 110 10.88 -2.57 35.28
N GLY A 111 11.31 -2.68 34.02
CA GLY A 111 10.96 -1.74 32.94
C GLY A 111 11.78 -0.46 32.86
N ASN A 112 12.91 -0.37 33.57
CA ASN A 112 13.85 0.75 33.47
C ASN A 112 14.83 0.54 32.30
N VAL A 113 15.15 1.60 31.55
CA VAL A 113 16.15 1.56 30.47
C VAL A 113 17.51 1.15 31.02
N ILE A 114 18.20 0.26 30.29
CA ILE A 114 19.58 -0.11 30.59
C ILE A 114 20.47 1.11 30.26
N PRO A 115 21.26 1.67 31.20
CA PRO A 115 22.01 2.91 30.97
C PRO A 115 22.90 2.88 29.73
N GLU A 116 23.52 1.74 29.47
CA GLU A 116 24.39 1.47 28.32
C GLU A 116 23.62 1.39 26.98
N GLN A 117 22.29 1.29 27.03
CA GLN A 117 21.39 1.19 25.88
C GLN A 117 20.51 2.43 25.68
N GLN A 118 20.81 3.54 26.36
CA GLN A 118 19.97 4.74 26.33
C GLN A 118 19.76 5.29 24.90
N ASP A 119 20.81 5.31 24.07
CA ASP A 119 20.74 5.78 22.69
C ASP A 119 20.05 4.77 21.76
N THR A 120 20.31 3.48 21.95
CA THR A 120 19.61 2.39 21.25
C THR A 120 18.12 2.45 21.54
N PHE A 121 17.73 2.56 22.81
CA PHE A 121 16.34 2.76 23.23
C PHE A 121 15.72 4.00 22.60
N ALA A 122 16.40 5.15 22.64
CA ALA A 122 15.91 6.39 22.05
C ALA A 122 15.78 6.35 20.51
N SER A 123 16.58 5.53 19.83
CA SER A 123 16.45 5.30 18.38
C SER A 123 15.33 4.32 18.03
N THR A 124 15.23 3.19 18.74
CA THR A 124 14.13 2.23 18.60
C THR A 124 12.78 2.85 18.93
N TRP A 125 12.69 3.65 20.00
CA TRP A 125 11.48 4.39 20.36
C TRP A 125 11.01 5.31 19.22
N ARG A 126 11.93 6.01 18.54
CA ARG A 126 11.60 6.83 17.36
C ARG A 126 11.10 6.00 16.18
N LYS A 127 11.64 4.80 15.94
CA LYS A 127 11.11 3.86 14.93
C LYS A 127 9.67 3.46 15.27
N CYS A 128 9.39 3.11 16.53
CA CYS A 128 8.03 2.78 16.97
C CYS A 128 7.06 3.95 16.77
N GLN A 129 7.45 5.17 17.16
CA GLN A 129 6.64 6.37 16.97
C GLN A 129 6.36 6.68 15.49
N ALA A 130 7.26 6.34 14.56
CA ALA A 130 7.09 6.63 13.14
C ALA A 130 5.87 5.92 12.50
N CYS A 131 5.39 4.83 13.09
CA CYS A 131 4.16 4.13 12.71
C CYS A 131 3.00 4.31 13.71
N HIS A 132 3.30 4.61 14.98
CA HIS A 132 2.30 4.67 16.06
C HIS A 132 1.86 6.09 16.46
N ASP A 133 2.43 7.14 15.86
CA ASP A 133 2.06 8.54 16.11
C ASP A 133 2.20 9.36 14.82
N THR A 134 1.43 10.44 14.69
CA THR A 134 1.62 11.38 13.58
C THR A 134 2.92 12.18 13.78
N PRO A 135 3.77 12.34 12.74
CA PRO A 135 4.98 13.13 12.85
C PRO A 135 4.71 14.56 13.33
N ARG A 136 5.61 15.09 14.15
CA ARG A 136 5.41 16.38 14.83
C ARG A 136 6.23 17.48 14.16
N SER A 137 5.65 18.67 13.99
CA SER A 137 6.35 19.84 13.42
C SER A 137 6.40 21.06 14.34
N ILE A 138 6.01 20.91 15.61
CA ILE A 138 5.74 22.05 16.49
C ILE A 138 6.92 22.31 17.43
N GLU A 139 7.64 23.41 17.19
CA GLU A 139 8.73 23.92 18.07
C GLU A 139 8.20 24.41 19.44
N HIS A 140 6.87 24.56 19.58
CA HIS A 140 6.19 25.08 20.77
C HIS A 140 5.04 24.15 21.19
N PRO A 141 5.32 23.11 22.00
CA PRO A 141 4.29 22.17 22.43
C PRO A 141 3.35 22.82 23.45
N THR A 142 2.09 23.00 23.09
CA THR A 142 1.02 23.07 24.08
C THR A 142 0.71 21.65 24.56
N THR A 143 0.52 21.48 25.87
CA THR A 143 0.66 20.18 26.56
C THR A 143 -0.43 19.13 26.26
N VAL A 144 -1.44 19.46 25.47
CA VAL A 144 -2.61 18.60 25.20
C VAL A 144 -2.50 17.87 23.85
N PHE A 145 -1.56 18.26 22.99
CA PHE A 145 -1.55 17.90 21.56
C PHE A 145 -0.48 16.87 21.15
N LEU A 146 0.16 16.22 22.13
CA LEU A 146 1.47 15.60 21.89
C LEU A 146 1.45 14.15 21.42
N ASN A 147 0.36 13.40 21.58
CA ASN A 147 0.35 11.95 21.49
C ASN A 147 -1.04 11.43 21.02
N GLU A 148 -1.53 11.89 19.87
CA GLU A 148 -2.88 11.54 19.37
C GLU A 148 -2.93 10.23 18.57
N GLY A 149 -1.80 9.54 18.40
CA GLY A 149 -1.72 8.34 17.58
C GLY A 149 -1.65 8.68 16.09
N VAL A 150 -2.14 7.78 15.24
CA VAL A 150 -2.19 7.99 13.79
C VAL A 150 -3.43 8.84 13.49
N GLY A 151 -3.22 10.15 13.43
CA GLY A 151 -4.21 11.19 13.16
C GLY A 151 -4.47 11.47 11.68
N CYS A 152 -5.35 12.43 11.40
CA CYS A 152 -5.83 12.79 10.06
C CYS A 152 -4.69 13.02 9.05
N GLU A 153 -3.65 13.74 9.48
CA GLU A 153 -2.53 14.16 8.62
C GLU A 153 -1.58 13.01 8.26
N ALA A 154 -1.60 11.88 8.99
CA ALA A 154 -0.81 10.70 8.61
C ALA A 154 -1.32 10.09 7.28
N CYS A 155 -2.62 10.18 7.00
CA CYS A 155 -3.21 9.72 5.74
C CYS A 155 -3.39 10.85 4.72
N HIS A 156 -3.88 12.02 5.16
CA HIS A 156 -4.18 13.16 4.28
C HIS A 156 -2.98 14.08 4.02
N GLY A 157 -1.88 13.91 4.74
CA GLY A 157 -0.68 14.74 4.63
C GLY A 157 -0.74 16.01 5.51
N PRO A 158 0.41 16.68 5.69
CA PRO A 158 0.56 17.84 6.58
C PRO A 158 -0.34 19.00 6.14
N ALA A 159 -1.20 19.47 7.06
CA ALA A 159 -2.31 20.35 6.75
C ALA A 159 -2.00 21.84 6.82
N SER A 160 -0.82 22.27 7.32
CA SER A 160 -0.49 23.69 7.50
C SER A 160 -0.74 24.56 6.26
N ARG A 161 -0.57 24.00 5.06
CA ARG A 161 -0.72 24.73 3.79
C ARG A 161 -2.09 24.55 3.15
N TRP A 162 -2.88 23.51 3.46
CA TRP A 162 -4.21 23.28 2.89
C TRP A 162 -5.41 23.49 3.84
N LEU A 163 -5.22 23.44 5.16
CA LEU A 163 -6.27 23.56 6.18
C LEU A 163 -7.19 24.77 5.94
N HIS A 164 -6.65 25.97 5.81
CA HIS A 164 -7.44 27.21 5.67
C HIS A 164 -7.95 27.51 4.24
N ARG A 165 -7.78 26.57 3.29
CA ARG A 165 -8.22 26.72 1.90
C ARG A 165 -9.05 25.57 1.34
N HIS A 166 -8.98 24.37 1.90
CA HIS A 166 -9.61 23.17 1.30
C HIS A 166 -11.14 23.25 1.11
N TYR A 167 -11.82 24.07 1.92
CA TYR A 167 -13.26 24.30 1.83
C TYR A 167 -13.67 25.38 0.80
N ARG A 168 -12.73 26.16 0.25
CA ARG A 168 -13.00 27.30 -0.65
C ARG A 168 -13.36 26.84 -2.06
N SER A 169 -14.12 27.65 -2.79
CA SER A 169 -14.50 27.36 -4.18
C SER A 169 -13.29 27.16 -5.10
N GLN A 170 -12.24 27.99 -4.98
CA GLN A 170 -11.04 27.86 -5.81
C GLN A 170 -10.30 26.53 -5.58
N TRP A 171 -10.38 25.95 -4.37
CA TRP A 171 -9.78 24.65 -4.09
C TRP A 171 -10.49 23.51 -4.80
N LYS A 172 -11.81 23.60 -4.94
CA LYS A 172 -12.62 22.57 -5.62
C LYS A 172 -12.26 22.46 -7.10
N SER A 173 -11.85 23.55 -7.74
CA SER A 173 -11.37 23.56 -9.13
C SER A 173 -9.93 23.06 -9.34
N LEU A 174 -9.10 22.95 -8.29
CA LEU A 174 -7.75 22.41 -8.43
C LEU A 174 -7.78 20.90 -8.70
N SER A 175 -6.90 20.43 -9.58
CA SER A 175 -6.60 19.01 -9.78
C SER A 175 -5.97 18.39 -8.52
N HIS A 176 -5.93 17.05 -8.46
CA HIS A 176 -5.26 16.35 -7.37
C HIS A 176 -3.75 16.62 -7.34
N GLN A 177 -3.13 16.88 -8.49
CA GLN A 177 -1.71 17.24 -8.59
C GLN A 177 -1.44 18.63 -7.98
N GLU A 178 -2.22 19.64 -8.35
CA GLU A 178 -2.12 20.98 -7.76
C GLU A 178 -2.42 20.98 -6.26
N LYS A 179 -3.31 20.11 -5.78
CA LYS A 179 -3.57 19.93 -4.34
C LYS A 179 -2.39 19.29 -3.60
N ALA A 180 -1.70 18.35 -4.24
CA ALA A 180 -0.51 17.71 -3.68
C ALA A 180 0.68 18.67 -3.51
N GLU A 181 0.77 19.73 -4.34
CA GLU A 181 1.76 20.80 -4.14
C GLU A 181 1.61 21.52 -2.79
N PHE A 182 0.42 21.51 -2.18
CA PHE A 182 0.15 22.02 -0.83
C PHE A 182 0.27 20.97 0.28
N GLY A 183 0.74 19.76 -0.02
CA GLY A 183 0.87 18.67 0.95
C GLY A 183 -0.38 17.80 1.15
N LEU A 184 -1.48 18.02 0.39
CA LEU A 184 -2.65 17.15 0.48
C LEU A 184 -2.42 15.85 -0.32
N ILE A 185 -2.48 14.71 0.36
CA ILE A 185 -2.42 13.38 -0.25
C ILE A 185 -3.81 13.02 -0.83
N ASN A 186 -3.82 12.47 -2.04
CA ASN A 186 -5.05 12.05 -2.72
C ASN A 186 -5.60 10.70 -2.22
N THR A 187 -6.11 10.67 -0.98
CA THR A 187 -6.68 9.44 -0.38
C THR A 187 -7.98 8.95 -1.03
N ALA A 188 -8.52 9.68 -2.03
CA ALA A 188 -9.67 9.25 -2.83
C ALA A 188 -9.28 8.30 -3.98
N ASP A 189 -7.99 8.24 -4.34
CA ASP A 189 -7.43 7.28 -5.29
C ASP A 189 -6.81 6.11 -4.51
N SER A 190 -7.22 4.87 -4.85
CA SER A 190 -6.78 3.68 -4.12
C SER A 190 -5.28 3.44 -4.18
N GLN A 191 -4.56 3.84 -5.25
CA GLN A 191 -3.11 3.63 -5.31
C GLN A 191 -2.44 4.52 -4.27
N PHE A 192 -2.76 5.82 -4.27
CA PHE A 192 -2.21 6.75 -3.28
C PHE A 192 -2.60 6.34 -1.85
N ALA A 193 -3.85 5.91 -1.61
CA ALA A 193 -4.28 5.48 -0.29
C ALA A 193 -3.57 4.18 0.17
N ALA A 194 -3.49 3.16 -0.70
CA ALA A 194 -2.81 1.90 -0.39
C ALA A 194 -1.30 2.11 -0.15
N SER A 195 -0.62 2.95 -0.94
CA SER A 195 0.78 3.30 -0.72
C SER A 195 1.00 3.97 0.65
N ARG A 196 0.11 4.86 1.10
CA ARG A 196 0.23 5.47 2.45
C ARG A 196 0.02 4.47 3.57
N CYS A 197 -0.90 3.51 3.43
CA CYS A 197 -1.01 2.42 4.39
C CYS A 197 0.25 1.53 4.38
N GLY A 198 0.83 1.28 3.20
CA GLY A 198 2.06 0.51 3.02
C GLY A 198 3.26 1.05 3.81
N GLU A 199 3.42 2.38 3.90
CA GLU A 199 4.51 3.03 4.66
C GLU A 199 4.64 2.54 6.12
N CYS A 200 3.54 2.13 6.74
CA CYS A 200 3.51 1.60 8.11
C CYS A 200 3.19 0.09 8.17
N HIS A 201 2.34 -0.43 7.29
CA HIS A 201 1.86 -1.83 7.33
C HIS A 201 2.69 -2.82 6.51
N VAL A 202 3.59 -2.34 5.64
CA VAL A 202 4.72 -3.10 5.07
C VAL A 202 6.02 -2.59 5.69
N GLY A 203 6.10 -1.27 5.87
CA GLY A 203 7.27 -0.56 6.36
C GLY A 203 7.86 0.35 5.29
N GLY A 204 8.82 1.18 5.70
CA GLY A 204 9.50 2.14 4.83
C GLY A 204 10.68 2.80 5.54
N PRO A 205 11.28 3.85 4.97
CA PRO A 205 12.40 4.55 5.58
C PRO A 205 12.11 4.99 7.03
N GLY A 206 12.84 4.44 8.00
CA GLY A 206 12.64 4.71 9.43
C GLY A 206 11.39 4.07 10.07
N ARG A 207 10.65 3.26 9.31
CA ARG A 207 9.39 2.56 9.69
C ARG A 207 9.49 1.04 9.53
N GLU A 208 10.70 0.52 9.47
CA GLU A 208 10.96 -0.90 9.30
C GLU A 208 10.62 -1.71 10.55
N VAL A 209 9.94 -2.85 10.34
CA VAL A 209 9.74 -3.91 11.34
C VAL A 209 10.50 -5.14 10.88
N GLY A 210 11.81 -5.14 11.15
CA GLY A 210 12.70 -6.26 10.87
C GLY A 210 12.51 -7.46 11.80
N HIS A 211 13.20 -8.55 11.50
CA HIS A 211 13.08 -9.84 12.17
C HIS A 211 13.28 -9.74 13.69
N ASP A 212 14.24 -8.95 14.17
CA ASP A 212 14.49 -8.80 15.60
C ASP A 212 13.31 -8.16 16.35
N LEU A 213 12.58 -7.24 15.71
CA LEU A 213 11.36 -6.67 16.28
C LEU A 213 10.23 -7.70 16.32
N ILE A 214 10.11 -8.53 15.27
CA ILE A 214 9.12 -9.62 15.20
C ILE A 214 9.42 -10.68 16.27
N ALA A 215 10.66 -11.15 16.36
CA ALA A 215 11.13 -12.12 17.34
C ALA A 215 11.01 -11.60 18.78
N ALA A 216 11.18 -10.30 19.00
CA ALA A 216 10.93 -9.66 20.29
C ALA A 216 9.44 -9.58 20.67
N GLY A 217 8.51 -9.78 19.71
CA GLY A 217 7.07 -9.86 19.95
C GLY A 217 6.20 -8.88 19.15
N HIS A 218 6.76 -8.14 18.20
CA HIS A 218 5.95 -7.33 17.28
C HIS A 218 5.22 -8.24 16.28
N PRO A 219 3.94 -8.00 15.95
CA PRO A 219 3.26 -8.75 14.89
C PRO A 219 3.98 -8.62 13.54
N ALA A 220 4.06 -9.70 12.77
CA ALA A 220 4.60 -9.64 11.41
C ALA A 220 3.72 -8.74 10.51
N LEU A 221 4.36 -7.91 9.69
CA LEU A 221 3.71 -6.91 8.84
C LEU A 221 3.07 -7.53 7.57
N ARG A 222 1.98 -8.26 7.76
CA ARG A 222 1.15 -8.81 6.68
C ARG A 222 0.14 -7.79 6.18
N PHE A 223 0.60 -6.85 5.35
CA PHE A 223 -0.30 -5.88 4.70
C PHE A 223 -1.26 -6.57 3.73
N GLU A 224 -2.55 -6.22 3.81
CA GLU A 224 -3.54 -6.56 2.80
C GLU A 224 -4.64 -5.51 2.75
N TRP A 225 -4.46 -4.59 1.81
CA TRP A 225 -5.22 -3.35 1.65
C TRP A 225 -6.73 -3.52 1.83
N THR A 226 -7.33 -4.50 1.14
CA THR A 226 -8.80 -4.63 1.13
C THR A 226 -9.37 -5.12 2.45
N TRP A 227 -8.58 -5.92 3.19
CA TRP A 227 -8.93 -6.35 4.53
C TRP A 227 -8.81 -5.22 5.54
N TYR A 228 -7.68 -4.50 5.56
CA TYR A 228 -7.51 -3.34 6.46
C TYR A 228 -8.55 -2.24 6.17
N ARG A 229 -8.82 -1.93 4.89
CA ARG A 229 -9.82 -0.95 4.48
C ARG A 229 -11.26 -1.34 4.87
N ARG A 230 -11.58 -2.64 4.90
CA ARG A 230 -12.86 -3.13 5.43
C ARG A 230 -12.93 -3.02 6.95
N ARG A 231 -11.77 -3.12 7.62
CA ARG A 231 -11.65 -3.23 9.08
C ARG A 231 -11.57 -1.88 9.79
N MET A 232 -11.04 -0.84 9.14
CA MET A 232 -11.13 0.54 9.62
C MET A 232 -12.58 1.05 9.54
N PRO A 233 -13.03 1.90 10.49
CA PRO A 233 -14.24 2.69 10.32
C PRO A 233 -14.18 3.54 9.03
N ARG A 234 -15.28 3.64 8.29
CA ARG A 234 -15.33 4.42 7.03
C ARG A 234 -15.40 5.92 7.33
N HIS A 235 -14.26 6.61 7.19
CA HIS A 235 -14.16 8.07 7.21
C HIS A 235 -14.78 8.77 5.98
N TRP A 236 -15.37 8.01 5.06
CA TRP A 236 -16.06 8.50 3.86
C TRP A 236 -17.47 7.94 3.75
N ARG A 237 -18.31 8.47 2.84
CA ARG A 237 -19.58 7.83 2.47
C ARG A 237 -19.37 6.84 1.33
N GLN A 238 -19.99 5.66 1.42
CA GLN A 238 -19.77 4.62 0.41
C GLN A 238 -20.18 5.06 -1.00
N ALA A 239 -21.35 5.67 -1.17
CA ALA A 239 -21.81 6.17 -2.48
C ALA A 239 -20.92 7.26 -3.09
N GLU A 240 -20.18 8.02 -2.26
CA GLU A 240 -19.18 8.98 -2.73
C GLU A 240 -17.91 8.26 -3.17
N ALA A 241 -17.44 7.27 -2.40
CA ALA A 241 -16.29 6.45 -2.77
C ALA A 241 -16.54 5.60 -4.01
N ASP A 242 -17.69 4.94 -4.15
CA ASP A 242 -18.03 4.14 -5.34
C ASP A 242 -18.03 4.99 -6.61
N ALA A 243 -18.54 6.24 -6.51
CA ALA A 243 -18.52 7.20 -7.61
C ALA A 243 -17.11 7.75 -7.91
N ALA A 244 -16.25 7.90 -6.89
CA ALA A 244 -14.89 8.42 -7.02
C ALA A 244 -13.88 7.39 -7.54
N LEU A 245 -13.95 6.15 -7.04
CA LEU A 245 -12.95 5.11 -7.25
C LEU A 245 -12.87 4.64 -8.70
N LYS A 246 -14.01 4.51 -9.39
CA LYS A 246 -14.12 3.93 -10.76
C LYS A 246 -13.53 2.52 -10.91
N THR A 247 -13.15 1.86 -9.82
CA THR A 247 -12.61 0.51 -9.76
C THR A 247 -13.59 -0.40 -9.04
N ASP A 248 -13.76 -1.62 -9.54
CA ASP A 248 -14.49 -2.65 -8.81
C ASP A 248 -13.63 -3.20 -7.64
N PRO A 249 -14.20 -3.99 -6.71
CA PRO A 249 -13.44 -4.51 -5.56
C PRO A 249 -12.22 -5.36 -5.93
N ARG A 250 -12.20 -5.97 -7.13
CA ARG A 250 -11.06 -6.76 -7.63
C ARG A 250 -9.93 -5.87 -8.14
N GLY A 251 -10.26 -4.75 -8.78
CA GLY A 251 -9.30 -3.71 -9.16
C GLY A 251 -8.69 -3.04 -7.92
N ASP A 252 -9.51 -2.74 -6.92
CA ASP A 252 -9.07 -2.19 -5.62
C ASP A 252 -8.12 -3.17 -4.90
N TRP A 253 -8.43 -4.47 -4.92
CA TRP A 253 -7.56 -5.53 -4.41
C TRP A 253 -6.19 -5.58 -5.12
N LEU A 254 -6.18 -5.58 -6.46
CA LEU A 254 -4.94 -5.62 -7.25
C LEU A 254 -4.07 -4.38 -7.01
N THR A 255 -4.67 -3.20 -6.84
CA THR A 255 -3.97 -1.98 -6.42
C THR A 255 -3.27 -2.16 -5.05
N GLY A 256 -3.92 -2.83 -4.11
CA GLY A 256 -3.32 -3.17 -2.81
C GLY A 256 -2.08 -4.06 -2.91
N GLN A 257 -2.13 -5.08 -3.77
CA GLN A 257 -0.99 -5.99 -4.03
C GLN A 257 0.21 -5.23 -4.63
N ILE A 258 -0.05 -4.37 -5.62
CA ILE A 258 0.97 -3.54 -6.25
C ILE A 258 1.61 -2.60 -5.22
N ALA A 259 0.81 -1.86 -4.45
CA ALA A 259 1.31 -0.95 -3.41
C ALA A 259 2.12 -1.70 -2.32
N GLY A 260 1.75 -2.93 -1.99
CA GLY A 260 2.49 -3.77 -1.04
C GLY A 260 3.89 -4.16 -1.54
N LEU A 261 4.01 -4.56 -2.81
CA LEU A 261 5.31 -4.86 -3.41
C LEU A 261 6.14 -3.59 -3.67
N GLU A 262 5.52 -2.48 -4.07
CA GLU A 262 6.18 -1.17 -4.20
C GLU A 262 6.80 -0.75 -2.86
N ALA A 263 6.06 -0.83 -1.74
CA ALA A 263 6.60 -0.53 -0.41
C ALA A 263 7.74 -1.49 0.01
N THR A 264 7.64 -2.77 -0.32
CA THR A 264 8.70 -3.77 -0.06
C THR A 264 9.99 -3.39 -0.80
N LEU A 265 9.89 -3.05 -2.09
CA LEU A 265 11.03 -2.65 -2.92
C LEU A 265 11.63 -1.30 -2.46
N ASP A 266 10.83 -0.39 -1.91
CA ASP A 266 11.30 0.89 -1.40
C ASP A 266 12.05 0.75 -0.07
N LEU A 267 11.56 -0.12 0.81
CA LEU A 267 12.27 -0.50 2.03
C LEU A 267 13.61 -1.18 1.72
N MET A 268 13.63 -2.12 0.75
CA MET A 268 14.87 -2.77 0.31
C MET A 268 15.83 -1.78 -0.36
N THR A 269 15.36 -0.91 -1.25
CA THR A 269 16.19 0.16 -1.86
C THR A 269 16.87 0.97 -0.76
N THR A 270 16.11 1.37 0.27
CA THR A 270 16.62 2.14 1.39
C THR A 270 17.69 1.40 2.19
N ARG A 271 17.53 0.09 2.43
CA ARG A 271 18.55 -0.72 3.14
C ARG A 271 19.81 -0.88 2.31
N PHE A 272 19.69 -1.33 1.06
CA PHE A 272 20.84 -1.60 0.19
C PHE A 272 21.60 -0.33 -0.22
N GLU A 273 20.95 0.83 -0.33
CA GLU A 273 21.63 2.10 -0.64
C GLU A 273 22.26 2.79 0.59
N ASN A 274 21.81 2.50 1.82
CA ASN A 274 22.35 3.11 3.04
C ASN A 274 23.28 2.20 3.87
N ALA A 275 23.36 0.90 3.54
CA ALA A 275 24.18 -0.06 4.25
C ALA A 275 25.64 0.40 4.33
N GLN A 276 26.15 0.51 5.56
CA GLN A 276 27.58 0.69 5.82
C GLN A 276 28.28 -0.67 5.76
N SER A 277 29.61 -0.70 5.58
CA SER A 277 30.37 -1.96 5.44
C SER A 277 30.40 -2.83 6.71
N SER A 278 29.71 -2.45 7.79
CA SER A 278 29.49 -3.23 9.02
C SER A 278 28.09 -3.80 9.16
N ASP A 279 27.14 -3.39 8.33
CA ASP A 279 25.71 -3.60 8.55
C ASP A 279 25.15 -4.43 7.39
N SER A 280 24.55 -5.59 7.70
CA SER A 280 23.87 -6.42 6.69
C SER A 280 22.64 -5.68 6.15
N PRO A 281 22.51 -5.50 4.82
CA PRO A 281 21.28 -4.98 4.21
C PRO A 281 20.13 -5.99 4.19
N PHE A 282 20.41 -7.27 4.47
CA PHE A 282 19.43 -8.35 4.50
C PHE A 282 18.77 -8.46 5.88
N ASP A 283 17.43 -8.53 5.90
CA ASP A 283 16.64 -8.87 7.09
C ASP A 283 15.83 -10.14 6.83
N LEU A 284 15.73 -11.03 7.82
CA LEU A 284 15.01 -12.31 7.68
C LEU A 284 13.49 -12.13 7.54
N ALA A 285 12.93 -10.96 7.86
CA ALA A 285 11.52 -10.62 7.66
C ALA A 285 11.13 -10.50 6.16
N ASP A 286 12.09 -10.32 5.25
CA ASP A 286 11.84 -10.35 3.80
C ASP A 286 11.52 -11.75 3.26
N TYR A 287 11.73 -12.79 4.07
CA TYR A 287 11.69 -14.19 3.65
C TYR A 287 10.50 -14.95 4.26
N SER A 288 10.22 -16.17 3.79
CA SER A 288 9.18 -16.99 4.42
C SER A 288 9.57 -17.37 5.84
N CYS A 289 8.84 -16.84 6.83
CA CYS A 289 8.99 -17.25 8.23
C CYS A 289 8.87 -18.77 8.37
N PHE A 290 7.98 -19.42 7.60
CA PHE A 290 7.68 -20.85 7.68
C PHE A 290 8.76 -21.77 7.11
N ALA A 291 9.76 -21.21 6.42
CA ALA A 291 10.95 -21.93 6.00
C ALA A 291 11.87 -22.29 7.19
N CYS A 292 11.83 -21.50 8.27
CA CYS A 292 12.60 -21.73 9.50
C CYS A 292 11.70 -22.03 10.71
N HIS A 293 10.55 -21.36 10.80
CA HIS A 293 9.58 -21.43 11.90
C HIS A 293 8.34 -22.19 11.46
N HIS A 294 8.36 -23.52 11.64
CA HIS A 294 7.21 -24.41 11.43
C HIS A 294 6.02 -24.12 12.36
N ASP A 295 6.29 -23.36 13.42
CA ASP A 295 5.37 -23.01 14.48
C ASP A 295 5.82 -21.65 15.03
N LEU A 296 4.95 -20.65 14.94
CA LEU A 296 5.18 -19.33 15.54
C LEU A 296 4.47 -19.20 16.91
N GLU A 297 3.76 -20.25 17.35
CA GLU A 297 3.13 -20.35 18.67
C GLU A 297 3.91 -21.29 19.62
N SER A 298 4.83 -22.15 19.14
CA SER A 298 5.63 -23.06 19.98
C SER A 298 7.15 -22.98 19.80
N SER A 299 7.87 -23.41 20.85
CA SER A 299 9.32 -23.22 21.03
C SER A 299 10.19 -24.31 20.37
N THR A 300 9.83 -24.84 19.19
CA THR A 300 10.56 -25.96 18.55
C THR A 300 11.01 -25.66 17.12
N TRP A 301 12.26 -26.01 16.80
CA TRP A 301 13.05 -25.30 15.77
C TRP A 301 13.48 -26.11 14.52
N ARG A 302 12.80 -27.21 14.12
CA ARG A 302 13.34 -28.12 13.08
C ARG A 302 12.36 -28.62 12.00
N VAL A 303 12.63 -28.21 10.75
CA VAL A 303 12.75 -29.00 9.47
C VAL A 303 11.53 -29.86 9.04
N ASP A 304 10.99 -29.84 7.80
CA ASP A 304 11.14 -28.98 6.59
C ASP A 304 9.85 -29.09 5.73
N GLN A 305 9.51 -28.08 4.90
CA GLN A 305 8.60 -28.25 3.75
C GLN A 305 8.64 -27.10 2.71
N GLU A 306 9.02 -25.87 3.07
CA GLU A 306 9.12 -24.74 2.11
C GLU A 306 10.54 -24.50 1.58
N LEU A 307 11.58 -25.12 2.16
CA LEU A 307 12.94 -24.98 1.67
C LEU A 307 13.12 -25.68 0.33
N ARG A 308 13.79 -24.99 -0.60
CA ARG A 308 14.23 -25.57 -1.87
C ARG A 308 15.73 -25.76 -1.82
N THR A 309 16.22 -26.94 -2.17
CA THR A 309 17.67 -27.13 -2.39
C THR A 309 18.01 -26.83 -3.85
N ASP A 310 18.92 -25.90 -4.09
CA ASP A 310 19.50 -25.73 -5.42
C ASP A 310 20.24 -27.02 -5.82
N ARG A 311 19.90 -27.57 -6.99
CA ARG A 311 20.38 -28.90 -7.42
C ARG A 311 21.83 -28.90 -7.92
N GLY A 312 22.43 -27.73 -8.16
CA GLY A 312 23.82 -27.61 -8.61
C GLY A 312 24.81 -27.37 -7.47
N THR A 313 24.40 -26.60 -6.46
CA THR A 313 25.24 -26.16 -5.33
C THR A 313 24.93 -26.88 -4.02
N GLY A 314 23.73 -27.44 -3.86
CA GLY A 314 23.25 -28.00 -2.60
C GLY A 314 22.79 -26.95 -1.58
N ASN A 315 22.79 -25.66 -1.94
CA ASN A 315 22.40 -24.58 -1.05
C ASN A 315 20.90 -24.61 -0.73
N VAL A 316 20.57 -24.27 0.51
CA VAL A 316 19.20 -24.05 0.98
C VAL A 316 18.72 -22.68 0.51
N LEU A 317 17.69 -22.66 -0.33
CA LEU A 317 16.99 -21.47 -0.80
C LEU A 317 15.76 -21.25 0.09
N VAL A 318 15.70 -20.07 0.69
CA VAL A 318 14.57 -19.61 1.50
C VAL A 318 13.71 -18.69 0.62
N PRO A 319 12.41 -18.96 0.39
CA PRO A 319 11.59 -18.14 -0.51
C PRO A 319 11.54 -16.66 -0.10
N TRP A 320 11.86 -15.76 -1.03
CA TRP A 320 11.84 -14.31 -0.81
C TRP A 320 10.46 -13.70 -1.13
N SER A 321 10.06 -12.69 -0.36
CA SER A 321 8.84 -11.89 -0.50
C SER A 321 7.54 -12.69 -0.70
N PRO A 322 7.32 -13.81 0.03
CA PRO A 322 6.24 -14.74 -0.28
C PRO A 322 4.85 -14.16 -0.03
N TRP A 323 4.74 -13.12 0.81
CA TRP A 323 3.47 -12.46 1.12
C TRP A 323 3.07 -11.41 0.06
N THR A 324 3.96 -10.47 -0.28
CA THR A 324 3.62 -9.33 -1.16
C THR A 324 3.83 -9.59 -2.65
N ALA A 325 4.62 -10.61 -3.03
CA ALA A 325 4.97 -10.84 -4.43
C ALA A 325 4.39 -12.10 -5.07
N SER A 326 4.27 -13.22 -4.33
CA SER A 326 3.99 -14.54 -4.92
C SER A 326 2.76 -14.56 -5.84
N LEU A 327 1.67 -13.90 -5.42
CA LEU A 327 0.45 -13.83 -6.19
C LEU A 327 0.54 -12.82 -7.36
N LEU A 328 1.19 -11.68 -7.14
CA LEU A 328 1.34 -10.60 -8.12
C LEU A 328 2.22 -10.99 -9.32
N VAL A 329 3.24 -11.82 -9.09
CA VAL A 329 4.11 -12.34 -10.15
C VAL A 329 3.37 -13.37 -11.01
N GLU A 330 2.54 -14.23 -10.41
CA GLU A 330 1.64 -15.13 -11.15
C GLU A 330 0.54 -14.41 -11.94
N LEU A 331 0.09 -13.25 -11.46
CA LEU A 331 -0.76 -12.32 -12.22
C LEU A 331 -0.02 -11.80 -13.47
N ALA A 332 1.21 -11.30 -13.30
CA ALA A 332 2.01 -10.78 -14.40
C ALA A 332 2.33 -11.83 -15.48
N ARG A 333 2.71 -13.04 -15.06
CA ARG A 333 2.97 -14.19 -15.97
C ARG A 333 1.79 -14.51 -16.87
N ARG A 334 0.56 -14.30 -16.40
CA ARG A 334 -0.69 -14.63 -17.12
C ARG A 334 -1.34 -13.44 -17.83
N ASP A 335 -1.01 -12.20 -17.47
CA ASP A 335 -1.32 -11.02 -18.28
C ASP A 335 -0.57 -11.07 -19.63
N ASN A 336 0.67 -11.60 -19.62
CA ASN A 336 1.45 -11.94 -20.81
C ASN A 336 1.66 -10.77 -21.81
N SER A 337 1.52 -9.53 -21.33
CA SER A 337 1.97 -8.34 -22.06
C SER A 337 3.48 -8.15 -21.89
N ASP A 338 4.13 -7.46 -22.84
CA ASP A 338 5.58 -7.24 -22.81
C ASP A 338 6.08 -6.65 -21.47
N LYS A 339 5.30 -5.75 -20.87
CA LYS A 339 5.62 -5.14 -19.57
C LYS A 339 5.45 -6.12 -18.41
N ALA A 340 4.42 -6.96 -18.45
CA ALA A 340 4.18 -8.00 -17.44
C ALA A 340 5.28 -9.07 -17.48
N ILE A 341 5.67 -9.50 -18.68
CA ILE A 341 6.79 -10.43 -18.91
C ILE A 341 8.11 -9.80 -18.43
N ALA A 342 8.35 -8.52 -18.74
CA ALA A 342 9.54 -7.81 -18.27
C ALA A 342 9.58 -7.69 -16.74
N PHE A 343 8.46 -7.37 -16.10
CA PHE A 343 8.34 -7.34 -14.64
C PHE A 343 8.59 -8.73 -14.03
N ALA A 344 7.85 -9.77 -14.45
CA ALA A 344 8.01 -11.13 -13.92
C ALA A 344 9.46 -11.64 -14.08
N LYS A 345 10.09 -11.40 -15.24
CA LYS A 345 11.50 -11.76 -15.45
C LYS A 345 12.45 -11.00 -14.51
N SER A 346 12.23 -9.70 -14.29
CA SER A 346 13.06 -8.91 -13.37
C SER A 346 12.85 -9.29 -11.91
N TYR A 347 11.63 -9.71 -11.53
CA TYR A 347 11.35 -10.30 -10.24
C TYR A 347 12.11 -11.61 -10.07
N ASP A 348 12.04 -12.53 -11.05
CA ASP A 348 12.73 -13.82 -10.98
C ASP A 348 14.25 -13.68 -10.87
N GLN A 349 14.81 -12.66 -11.52
CA GLN A 349 16.22 -12.29 -11.37
C GLN A 349 16.53 -11.79 -9.94
N LEU A 350 15.73 -10.86 -9.40
CA LEU A 350 15.91 -10.34 -8.05
C LEU A 350 15.72 -11.43 -6.98
N ALA A 351 14.69 -12.27 -7.13
CA ALA A 351 14.44 -13.41 -6.25
C ALA A 351 15.63 -14.37 -6.24
N ALA A 352 16.18 -14.73 -7.39
CA ALA A 352 17.38 -15.58 -7.44
C ALA A 352 18.59 -14.96 -6.71
N LEU A 353 18.73 -13.63 -6.70
CA LEU A 353 19.76 -12.95 -5.90
C LEU A 353 19.46 -13.01 -4.40
N MET A 354 18.22 -12.70 -3.99
CA MET A 354 17.80 -12.69 -2.58
C MET A 354 17.82 -14.09 -1.96
N GLU A 355 17.31 -15.11 -2.66
CA GLU A 355 17.24 -16.49 -2.19
C GLU A 355 18.62 -17.18 -2.13
N SER A 356 19.61 -16.68 -2.90
CA SER A 356 21.02 -17.10 -2.79
C SER A 356 21.87 -16.21 -1.86
N GLY A 357 21.30 -15.12 -1.34
CA GLY A 357 22.04 -14.00 -0.74
C GLY A 357 22.38 -14.11 0.74
N LEU A 358 21.78 -15.05 1.49
CA LEU A 358 21.89 -15.16 2.96
C LEU A 358 23.32 -15.37 3.52
N PHE A 359 24.34 -15.50 2.65
CA PHE A 359 25.74 -15.74 3.02
C PHE A 359 26.75 -14.89 2.21
N LEU A 360 26.32 -13.86 1.46
CA LEU A 360 27.16 -13.14 0.49
C LEU A 360 27.05 -11.62 0.60
N GLU A 361 27.91 -11.01 1.42
CA GLU A 361 28.04 -9.54 1.58
C GLU A 361 28.54 -8.82 0.31
N ASP A 362 29.16 -9.55 -0.63
CA ASP A 362 29.84 -9.03 -1.83
C ASP A 362 28.91 -8.80 -3.05
N ARG A 363 27.59 -8.71 -2.84
CA ARG A 363 26.60 -8.57 -3.94
C ARG A 363 25.63 -7.38 -3.81
N SER A 364 25.83 -6.52 -2.82
CA SER A 364 24.90 -5.42 -2.49
C SER A 364 24.59 -4.48 -3.68
N ASP A 365 25.59 -4.11 -4.49
CA ASP A 365 25.40 -3.25 -5.67
C ASP A 365 24.60 -3.92 -6.80
N GLU A 366 24.80 -5.24 -7.00
CA GLU A 366 24.05 -6.03 -7.97
C GLU A 366 22.58 -6.12 -7.55
N ILE A 367 22.33 -6.37 -6.26
CA ILE A 367 20.99 -6.46 -5.68
C ILE A 367 20.30 -5.09 -5.71
N ALA A 368 20.96 -4.00 -5.29
CA ALA A 368 20.44 -2.64 -5.40
C ALA A 368 20.02 -2.28 -6.83
N THR A 369 20.81 -2.70 -7.83
CA THR A 369 20.50 -2.51 -9.24
C THR A 369 19.32 -3.37 -9.70
N ALA A 370 19.21 -4.62 -9.24
CA ALA A 370 18.07 -5.49 -9.51
C ALA A 370 16.77 -5.00 -8.86
N ILE A 371 16.81 -4.47 -7.63
CA ILE A 371 15.68 -3.85 -6.92
C ILE A 371 15.13 -2.68 -7.75
N ARG A 372 15.99 -1.73 -8.12
CA ARG A 372 15.59 -0.56 -8.94
C ARG A 372 14.99 -1.01 -10.28
N GLY A 373 15.63 -1.98 -10.95
CA GLY A 373 15.12 -2.55 -12.19
C GLY A 373 13.74 -3.22 -12.04
N CYS A 374 13.52 -3.97 -10.96
CA CYS A 374 12.24 -4.62 -10.66
C CYS A 374 11.14 -3.56 -10.42
N LYS A 375 11.42 -2.56 -9.57
CA LYS A 375 10.51 -1.44 -9.27
C LYS A 375 10.09 -0.67 -10.51
N GLU A 376 11.03 -0.31 -11.39
CA GLU A 376 10.73 0.36 -12.66
C GLU A 376 9.75 -0.42 -13.54
N ARG A 377 9.92 -1.75 -13.61
CA ARG A 377 9.09 -2.64 -14.44
C ARG A 377 7.73 -2.88 -13.81
N LEU A 378 7.65 -3.00 -12.49
CA LEU A 378 6.39 -3.00 -11.73
C LEU A 378 5.60 -1.72 -12.01
N HIS A 379 6.21 -0.53 -11.86
CA HIS A 379 5.58 0.75 -12.17
C HIS A 379 5.16 0.89 -13.65
N ALA A 380 5.89 0.27 -14.58
CA ALA A 380 5.57 0.30 -16.00
C ALA A 380 4.36 -0.59 -16.35
N TRP A 381 4.24 -1.76 -15.70
CA TRP A 381 3.10 -2.67 -15.83
C TRP A 381 1.87 -2.17 -15.07
N SER A 382 2.03 -1.71 -13.82
CA SER A 382 0.99 -1.08 -13.00
C SER A 382 0.23 0.02 -13.78
N ARG A 383 0.97 0.99 -14.35
CA ARG A 383 0.39 2.05 -15.20
C ARG A 383 -0.31 1.56 -16.47
N GLN A 384 0.02 0.37 -16.98
CA GLN A 384 -0.67 -0.23 -18.12
C GLN A 384 -2.01 -0.85 -17.70
N ILE A 385 -2.05 -1.52 -16.55
CA ILE A 385 -3.24 -2.23 -16.08
C ILE A 385 -4.17 -1.35 -15.25
N GLN A 386 -3.75 -0.15 -14.83
CA GLN A 386 -4.54 0.79 -14.01
C GLN A 386 -5.95 1.07 -14.57
N THR A 387 -6.14 1.08 -15.90
CA THR A 387 -7.45 1.31 -16.56
C THR A 387 -8.28 0.04 -16.80
N ASN A 388 -7.76 -1.15 -16.47
CA ASN A 388 -8.39 -2.45 -16.69
C ASN A 388 -8.05 -3.47 -15.58
N SER A 389 -7.72 -2.99 -14.37
CA SER A 389 -7.21 -3.80 -13.25
C SER A 389 -8.23 -4.87 -12.85
N SER A 390 -9.49 -4.46 -12.75
CA SER A 390 -10.69 -5.28 -12.67
C SER A 390 -10.69 -6.44 -13.67
N GLY A 391 -10.57 -6.13 -14.97
CA GLY A 391 -10.60 -7.16 -16.02
C GLY A 391 -9.41 -8.10 -15.96
N VAL A 392 -8.22 -7.62 -15.59
CA VAL A 392 -7.02 -8.45 -15.38
C VAL A 392 -7.24 -9.43 -14.22
N ALA A 393 -7.66 -8.92 -13.06
CA ALA A 393 -7.92 -9.74 -11.87
C ALA A 393 -9.03 -10.79 -12.11
N THR A 394 -10.16 -10.40 -12.71
CA THR A 394 -11.29 -11.30 -12.99
C THR A 394 -10.91 -12.41 -13.96
N ARG A 395 -10.29 -12.10 -15.12
CA ARG A 395 -9.83 -13.12 -16.08
C ARG A 395 -8.87 -14.11 -15.44
N TRP A 396 -8.06 -13.65 -14.50
CA TRP A 396 -7.03 -14.43 -13.83
C TRP A 396 -7.57 -15.36 -12.73
N LEU A 397 -8.44 -14.87 -11.85
CA LEU A 397 -9.09 -15.70 -10.82
C LEU A 397 -9.95 -16.79 -11.47
N HIS A 398 -10.66 -16.45 -12.54
CA HIS A 398 -11.29 -17.45 -13.39
C HIS A 398 -10.28 -18.46 -13.96
N ALA A 399 -9.07 -18.05 -14.37
CA ALA A 399 -8.08 -18.95 -14.96
C ALA A 399 -7.60 -20.03 -13.98
N LEU A 400 -7.40 -19.70 -12.70
CA LEU A 400 -7.11 -20.68 -11.64
C LEU A 400 -8.19 -21.78 -11.54
N GLY A 401 -9.46 -21.38 -11.59
CA GLY A 401 -10.59 -22.30 -11.53
C GLY A 401 -10.63 -23.35 -12.66
N ARG A 402 -9.83 -23.19 -13.72
CA ARG A 402 -9.69 -24.18 -14.81
C ARG A 402 -8.73 -25.33 -14.49
N GLY A 403 -7.93 -25.24 -13.43
CA GLY A 403 -7.01 -26.32 -13.04
C GLY A 403 -6.00 -26.70 -14.12
N GLN A 404 -5.42 -25.71 -14.81
CA GLN A 404 -4.32 -25.92 -15.77
C GLN A 404 -2.94 -26.07 -15.12
N GLU A 405 -2.86 -25.95 -13.79
CA GLU A 405 -1.67 -26.31 -13.02
C GLU A 405 -1.65 -27.84 -12.79
N SER A 406 -0.46 -28.45 -12.70
CA SER A 406 -0.37 -29.90 -12.54
C SER A 406 -0.97 -30.35 -11.21
N LYS A 407 -1.35 -31.63 -11.13
CA LYS A 407 -1.90 -32.24 -9.90
C LYS A 407 -0.88 -32.31 -8.74
N ASP A 408 0.35 -31.87 -8.96
CA ASP A 408 1.51 -32.05 -8.10
C ASP A 408 1.99 -30.74 -7.45
N VAL A 409 1.27 -29.63 -7.60
CA VAL A 409 1.64 -28.32 -7.04
C VAL A 409 1.16 -28.19 -5.58
N SER A 410 2.08 -28.41 -4.63
CA SER A 410 1.89 -28.04 -3.22
C SER A 410 1.75 -26.52 -3.08
N ILE A 411 0.68 -26.04 -2.45
CA ILE A 411 0.44 -24.61 -2.20
C ILE A 411 0.95 -24.19 -0.82
N SER A 412 1.72 -23.10 -0.77
CA SER A 412 2.13 -22.47 0.50
C SER A 412 0.94 -21.80 1.19
N TRP A 413 0.98 -21.68 2.52
CA TRP A 413 -0.08 -20.98 3.25
C TRP A 413 -0.19 -19.51 2.83
N ASN A 414 0.94 -18.86 2.53
CA ASN A 414 0.97 -17.50 2.01
C ASN A 414 0.17 -17.40 0.69
N LEU A 415 0.44 -18.28 -0.29
CA LEU A 415 -0.29 -18.27 -1.56
C LEU A 415 -1.77 -18.63 -1.38
N ALA A 416 -2.10 -19.64 -0.55
CA ALA A 416 -3.49 -20.01 -0.29
C ALA A 416 -4.29 -18.87 0.38
N THR A 417 -3.67 -18.13 1.29
CA THR A 417 -4.24 -16.93 1.92
C THR A 417 -4.46 -15.81 0.92
N GLN A 418 -3.45 -15.52 0.11
CA GLN A 418 -3.51 -14.47 -0.90
C GLN A 418 -4.61 -14.78 -1.94
N LEU A 419 -4.77 -16.06 -2.32
CA LEU A 419 -5.88 -16.52 -3.16
C LEU A 419 -7.26 -16.41 -2.48
N PHE A 420 -7.36 -16.76 -1.20
CA PHE A 420 -8.58 -16.55 -0.42
C PHE A 420 -9.00 -15.07 -0.42
N LEU A 421 -8.07 -14.15 -0.16
CA LEU A 421 -8.35 -12.71 -0.12
C LEU A 421 -8.74 -12.16 -1.49
N ALA A 422 -8.04 -12.58 -2.56
CA ALA A 422 -8.39 -12.24 -3.93
C ALA A 422 -9.81 -12.73 -4.30
N LEU A 423 -10.18 -13.96 -3.93
CA LEU A 423 -11.50 -14.52 -4.17
C LEU A 423 -12.60 -13.88 -3.30
N ALA A 424 -12.28 -13.48 -2.06
CA ALA A 424 -13.19 -12.79 -1.15
C ALA A 424 -13.44 -11.32 -1.50
N SER A 425 -12.56 -10.69 -2.30
CA SER A 425 -12.64 -9.26 -2.63
C SER A 425 -14.00 -8.73 -3.15
N PRO A 426 -14.81 -9.43 -3.99
CA PRO A 426 -16.12 -8.94 -4.43
C PRO A 426 -17.13 -8.86 -3.29
N TYR A 427 -17.05 -9.80 -2.36
CA TYR A 427 -17.95 -9.94 -1.22
C TYR A 427 -17.53 -9.07 -0.01
N ARG A 428 -16.59 -8.14 -0.21
CA ARG A 428 -16.10 -7.24 0.85
C ARG A 428 -17.22 -6.42 1.48
N ASP A 429 -18.13 -5.92 0.65
CA ASP A 429 -19.21 -5.00 1.02
C ASP A 429 -20.54 -5.71 1.32
N ALA A 430 -20.69 -6.97 0.87
CA ALA A 430 -21.82 -7.86 1.15
C ALA A 430 -21.28 -9.29 1.46
N PRO A 431 -20.68 -9.51 2.63
CA PRO A 431 -20.08 -10.80 3.00
C PRO A 431 -21.09 -11.95 3.13
N GLU A 432 -22.37 -11.64 3.31
CA GLU A 432 -23.50 -12.57 3.31
C GLU A 432 -23.76 -13.22 1.95
N ASP A 433 -23.33 -12.59 0.84
CA ASP A 433 -23.44 -13.12 -0.52
C ASP A 433 -22.27 -14.06 -0.89
N ALA A 434 -21.30 -14.24 0.00
CA ALA A 434 -20.13 -15.09 -0.24
C ALA A 434 -20.50 -16.59 -0.24
N PRO A 435 -20.00 -17.40 -1.19
CA PRO A 435 -20.19 -18.85 -1.19
C PRO A 435 -19.61 -19.48 0.09
N GLU A 436 -20.24 -20.57 0.56
CA GLU A 436 -19.86 -21.24 1.80
C GLU A 436 -18.40 -21.71 1.78
N GLU A 437 -17.88 -22.11 0.62
CA GLU A 437 -16.48 -22.51 0.46
C GLU A 437 -15.46 -21.40 0.78
N LEU A 438 -15.83 -20.12 0.68
CA LEU A 438 -14.97 -19.03 1.19
C LEU A 438 -14.91 -19.02 2.72
N THR A 439 -16.01 -19.36 3.40
CA THR A 439 -16.03 -19.51 4.86
C THR A 439 -15.22 -20.74 5.29
N GLN A 440 -15.41 -21.87 4.62
CA GLN A 440 -14.62 -23.09 4.85
C GLN A 440 -13.12 -22.84 4.60
N LEU A 441 -12.76 -22.10 3.54
CA LEU A 441 -11.37 -21.77 3.22
C LEU A 441 -10.76 -20.80 4.24
N ARG A 442 -11.50 -19.77 4.67
CA ARG A 442 -11.10 -18.86 5.76
C ARG A 442 -10.75 -19.65 7.03
N ASP A 443 -11.60 -20.58 7.42
CA ASP A 443 -11.45 -21.34 8.66
C ASP A 443 -10.31 -22.37 8.56
N LEU A 444 -10.15 -23.02 7.40
CA LEU A 444 -9.00 -23.90 7.09
C LEU A 444 -7.65 -23.16 7.17
N LEU A 445 -7.62 -21.90 6.74
CA LEU A 445 -6.45 -21.01 6.82
C LEU A 445 -6.25 -20.38 8.21
N SER A 446 -7.21 -20.56 9.13
CA SER A 446 -7.29 -19.85 10.42
C SER A 446 -7.31 -18.32 10.29
N PHE A 447 -7.88 -17.81 9.19
CA PHE A 447 -7.96 -16.37 8.92
C PHE A 447 -8.96 -15.68 9.87
N PRO A 448 -8.55 -14.60 10.58
CA PRO A 448 -9.26 -14.15 11.77
C PRO A 448 -10.56 -13.41 11.43
N SER A 449 -11.62 -13.73 12.18
CA SER A 449 -12.86 -12.94 12.17
C SER A 449 -12.77 -11.65 13.01
N LYS A 450 -11.82 -11.57 13.95
CA LYS A 450 -11.65 -10.47 14.94
C LYS A 450 -10.30 -9.75 14.79
N SER A 451 -10.16 -8.58 15.43
CA SER A 451 -9.05 -7.62 15.19
C SER A 451 -7.77 -7.96 15.94
N ASP A 452 -7.91 -8.54 17.12
CA ASP A 452 -6.83 -8.61 18.09
C ASP A 452 -6.10 -9.96 18.02
N ALA A 453 -6.50 -10.80 17.06
CA ALA A 453 -5.88 -12.06 16.72
C ALA A 453 -4.63 -11.81 15.87
N ILE A 454 -3.49 -12.28 16.38
CA ILE A 454 -2.28 -12.51 15.57
C ILE A 454 -2.66 -13.46 14.44
N TYR A 455 -2.27 -13.16 13.20
CA TYR A 455 -2.59 -13.99 12.04
C TYR A 455 -1.33 -14.66 11.48
N GLU A 456 -1.17 -15.93 11.83
CA GLU A 456 -0.06 -16.80 11.45
C GLU A 456 -0.56 -18.10 10.81
N SER A 457 0.32 -18.83 10.14
CA SER A 457 -0.02 -20.13 9.54
C SER A 457 -0.37 -21.16 10.62
N PRO A 458 -1.51 -21.85 10.51
CA PRO A 458 -1.84 -22.91 11.45
C PRO A 458 -0.89 -24.09 11.24
N PHE A 459 -0.32 -24.58 12.34
CA PHE A 459 0.69 -25.66 12.45
C PHE A 459 0.52 -26.87 11.52
N GLU A 460 -0.70 -27.21 11.13
CA GLU A 460 -1.02 -28.39 10.32
C GLU A 460 -1.18 -28.10 8.82
N PHE A 461 -1.15 -26.83 8.37
CA PHE A 461 -1.32 -26.49 6.96
C PHE A 461 -0.20 -27.07 6.08
N GLY A 462 1.05 -26.91 6.52
CA GLY A 462 2.25 -27.48 5.90
C GLY A 462 2.63 -28.87 6.42
N LYS A 463 1.65 -29.69 6.84
CA LYS A 463 1.94 -31.06 7.32
C LYS A 463 1.31 -32.12 6.43
N ALA A 464 2.17 -32.88 5.77
CA ALA A 464 1.82 -34.20 5.26
C ALA A 464 1.64 -35.18 6.44
N ARG A 465 0.51 -35.07 7.15
CA ARG A 465 -0.01 -36.11 8.05
C ARG A 465 -0.86 -37.10 7.25
N ASN A 466 -1.18 -38.25 7.84
CA ASN A 466 -1.90 -39.37 7.20
C ASN A 466 -3.39 -39.08 6.87
N GLU A 467 -3.77 -37.81 6.72
CA GLU A 467 -5.10 -37.36 6.36
C GLU A 467 -5.19 -37.20 4.84
N SER A 468 -6.23 -37.76 4.25
CA SER A 468 -6.52 -37.62 2.82
C SER A 468 -7.97 -37.14 2.66
N PRO A 469 -8.22 -35.99 2.00
CA PRO A 469 -7.23 -35.03 1.47
C PRO A 469 -6.48 -34.26 2.58
N SER A 470 -5.22 -33.93 2.32
CA SER A 470 -4.41 -33.01 3.15
C SER A 470 -4.97 -31.59 3.16
N ARG A 471 -4.57 -30.73 4.11
CA ARG A 471 -5.03 -29.34 4.17
C ARG A 471 -4.69 -28.53 2.91
N GLN A 472 -3.56 -28.77 2.27
CA GLN A 472 -3.19 -28.13 0.99
C GLN A 472 -4.14 -28.57 -0.15
N GLU A 473 -4.48 -29.85 -0.23
CA GLU A 473 -5.45 -30.37 -1.23
C GLU A 473 -6.87 -29.86 -0.97
N GLN A 474 -7.29 -29.78 0.31
CA GLN A 474 -8.56 -29.17 0.72
C GLN A 474 -8.63 -27.70 0.29
N ALA A 475 -7.59 -26.90 0.61
CA ALA A 475 -7.51 -25.50 0.21
C ALA A 475 -7.59 -25.34 -1.30
N TRP A 476 -6.82 -26.12 -2.07
CA TRP A 476 -6.90 -26.14 -3.54
C TRP A 476 -8.25 -26.56 -4.10
N SER A 477 -8.97 -27.45 -3.42
CA SER A 477 -10.33 -27.84 -3.80
C SER A 477 -11.30 -26.68 -3.62
N LEU A 478 -11.28 -26.03 -2.45
CA LEU A 478 -12.13 -24.88 -2.12
C LEU A 478 -11.85 -23.68 -3.05
N ILE A 479 -10.57 -23.33 -3.25
CA ILE A 479 -10.13 -22.27 -4.18
C ILE A 479 -10.68 -22.50 -5.60
N ARG A 480 -10.57 -23.73 -6.12
CA ARG A 480 -11.10 -24.07 -7.45
C ARG A 480 -12.62 -24.05 -7.52
N ASN A 481 -13.33 -24.39 -6.43
CA ASN A 481 -14.78 -24.32 -6.39
C ASN A 481 -15.24 -22.86 -6.41
N VAL A 482 -14.75 -22.00 -5.51
CA VAL A 482 -15.07 -20.56 -5.50
C VAL A 482 -14.75 -19.90 -6.84
N ALA A 483 -13.61 -20.23 -7.46
CA ALA A 483 -13.24 -19.72 -8.78
C ALA A 483 -14.11 -20.22 -9.95
N LYS A 484 -14.96 -21.24 -9.75
CA LYS A 484 -16.03 -21.63 -10.67
C LYS A 484 -17.31 -20.83 -10.41
N TRP A 485 -17.76 -20.74 -9.16
CA TRP A 485 -18.97 -19.99 -8.77
C TRP A 485 -18.95 -18.55 -9.31
N ASP A 486 -17.79 -17.89 -9.22
CA ASP A 486 -17.53 -16.53 -9.72
C ASP A 486 -17.78 -16.33 -11.23
N ARG A 487 -17.91 -17.41 -12.00
CA ARG A 487 -18.17 -17.37 -13.46
C ARG A 487 -19.65 -17.47 -13.82
N MET A 488 -20.50 -17.86 -12.88
CA MET A 488 -21.86 -18.29 -13.16
C MET A 488 -22.81 -17.10 -13.17
N THR A 489 -23.60 -17.00 -14.24
CA THR A 489 -24.73 -16.08 -14.28
C THR A 489 -25.83 -16.54 -13.31
N PRO A 490 -26.75 -15.64 -12.90
CA PRO A 490 -27.91 -16.04 -12.08
C PRO A 490 -28.79 -17.13 -12.72
N SER A 491 -28.75 -17.29 -14.06
CA SER A 491 -29.40 -18.39 -14.78
C SER A 491 -28.68 -19.73 -14.58
N ASP A 492 -27.35 -19.76 -14.68
CA ASP A 492 -26.56 -20.98 -14.50
C ASP A 492 -26.72 -21.52 -13.05
N TRP A 493 -26.86 -20.60 -12.09
CA TRP A 493 -27.17 -20.87 -10.68
C TRP A 493 -28.48 -21.66 -10.47
N ALA A 494 -29.52 -21.36 -11.25
CA ALA A 494 -30.81 -22.04 -11.15
C ALA A 494 -30.73 -23.46 -11.72
N GLU A 495 -29.97 -23.65 -12.79
CA GLU A 495 -29.80 -24.94 -13.46
C GLU A 495 -28.97 -25.90 -12.60
N GLU A 496 -27.84 -25.47 -12.03
CA GLU A 496 -26.98 -26.35 -11.23
C GLU A 496 -27.62 -26.72 -9.87
N ASN A 497 -28.34 -25.81 -9.21
CA ASN A 497 -29.11 -26.12 -7.99
C ASN A 497 -30.35 -26.99 -8.24
N SER A 498 -30.93 -26.95 -9.44
CA SER A 498 -31.99 -27.91 -9.81
C SER A 498 -31.44 -29.30 -10.10
N ASN A 499 -30.18 -29.39 -10.58
CA ASN A 499 -29.50 -30.66 -10.82
C ASN A 499 -28.92 -31.29 -9.55
N SER A 500 -28.51 -30.51 -8.54
CA SER A 500 -28.09 -31.05 -7.24
C SER A 500 -29.29 -31.64 -6.47
N LYS A 501 -30.43 -30.93 -6.42
CA LYS A 501 -31.68 -31.40 -5.78
C LYS A 501 -32.36 -32.59 -6.47
N ASN A 502 -31.92 -32.96 -7.67
CA ASN A 502 -32.36 -34.16 -8.40
C ASN A 502 -31.34 -35.32 -8.30
N ARG A 503 -30.32 -35.21 -7.42
CA ARG A 503 -29.29 -36.24 -7.19
C ARG A 503 -29.26 -36.80 -5.76
N ASP A 504 -30.09 -36.26 -4.88
CA ASP A 504 -30.54 -36.90 -3.63
C ASP A 504 -31.84 -37.70 -3.90
#